data_AF-A0A941BHP3-F1
#
_entry.id   AF-A0A941BHP3-F1
#
_cell.length_a   1.000
_cell.length_b   1.000
_cell.length_c   1.000
_cell.angle_alpha   90.00
_cell.angle_beta   90.00
_cell.angle_gamma   90.00
#
_symmetry.space_group_name_H-M   'P 1'
#
loop_
_entity.id
_entity.type
_entity.pdbx_description
1 polymer ?
#
loop_
_entity_poly.entity_id
_entity_poly.type
_entity_poly.pdbx_seq_one_letter_code
_entity_poly.pdbx_strand_id
1 'polypeptide(L)'
;MTTERHLATIDELCVRDFPAAHGWSEVGAGGPGYHLVVLETTHGFGTGDRSGREEIADQFTAYREGVSQRLGERWGSAEPRSLAGVFLRSEDPEERIPKPWAYLSAYVGYVDLWEADGTGRWVAVGVAEPVEGSEFQLLALVTELPPP
;
A
#
# COMPACT_ATOMS: atom_id res chain seq x y z
N MET A 1 -7.05 -15.85 4.14
CA MET A 1 -7.80 -15.11 3.10
C MET A 1 -7.16 -15.34 1.74
N THR A 2 -7.80 -14.96 0.63
CA THR A 2 -7.32 -15.26 -0.73
C THR A 2 -6.89 -14.00 -1.49
N THR A 3 -5.87 -14.12 -2.32
CA THR A 3 -5.38 -13.08 -3.25
C THR A 3 -6.50 -12.46 -4.08
N GLU A 4 -7.53 -13.23 -4.46
CA GLU A 4 -8.68 -12.72 -5.23
C GLU A 4 -9.46 -11.63 -4.49
N ARG A 5 -9.58 -11.73 -3.16
CA ARG A 5 -10.23 -10.70 -2.37
C ARG A 5 -9.44 -9.40 -2.38
N HIS A 6 -8.12 -9.47 -2.26
CA HIS A 6 -7.25 -8.29 -2.35
C HIS A 6 -7.38 -7.61 -3.72
N LEU A 7 -7.39 -8.40 -4.80
CA LEU A 7 -7.58 -7.89 -6.15
C LEU A 7 -8.95 -7.24 -6.34
N ALA A 8 -10.02 -7.86 -5.84
CA ALA A 8 -11.36 -7.29 -5.91
C ALA A 8 -11.45 -5.93 -5.21
N THR A 9 -10.79 -5.78 -4.05
CA THR A 9 -10.70 -4.48 -3.37
C THR A 9 -9.95 -3.45 -4.21
N ILE A 10 -8.80 -3.81 -4.80
CA ILE A 10 -8.03 -2.91 -5.66
C ILE A 10 -8.87 -2.49 -6.89
N ASP A 11 -9.55 -3.45 -7.52
CA ASP A 11 -10.39 -3.21 -8.69
C ASP A 11 -11.56 -2.25 -8.37
N GLU A 12 -12.21 -2.40 -7.20
CA GLU A 12 -13.22 -1.45 -6.73
C GLU A 12 -12.63 -0.04 -6.58
N LEU A 13 -11.46 0.09 -5.96
CA LEU A 13 -10.81 1.38 -5.72
C LEU A 13 -10.35 2.06 -7.02
N CYS A 14 -10.04 1.30 -8.07
CA CYS A 14 -9.70 1.84 -9.38
C CYS A 14 -10.88 2.50 -10.09
N VAL A 15 -12.13 2.11 -9.79
CA VAL A 15 -13.33 2.69 -10.41
C VAL A 15 -14.11 3.62 -9.49
N ARG A 16 -13.89 3.53 -8.18
CA ARG A 16 -14.54 4.37 -7.17
C ARG A 16 -14.07 5.82 -7.26
N ASP A 17 -14.97 6.75 -6.98
CA ASP A 17 -14.63 8.17 -6.88
C ASP A 17 -13.80 8.46 -5.63
N PHE A 18 -12.82 9.34 -5.78
CA PHE A 18 -11.99 9.75 -4.66
C PHE A 18 -12.79 10.59 -3.64
N PRO A 19 -12.53 10.44 -2.33
CA PRO A 19 -13.21 11.23 -1.32
C PRO A 19 -12.88 12.72 -1.48
N ALA A 20 -13.88 13.59 -1.33
CA ALA A 20 -13.68 15.05 -1.44
C ALA A 20 -12.90 15.65 -0.26
N ALA A 21 -12.79 14.93 0.86
CA ALA A 21 -12.08 15.37 2.06
C ALA A 21 -11.15 14.28 2.55
N HIS A 22 -10.04 14.69 3.17
CA HIS A 22 -9.13 13.75 3.82
C HIS A 22 -9.77 13.14 5.06
N GLY A 23 -9.63 11.83 5.23
CA GLY A 23 -10.13 11.13 6.40
C GLY A 23 -9.53 9.74 6.57
N TRP A 24 -9.55 9.27 7.81
CA TRP A 24 -9.28 7.89 8.16
C TRP A 24 -10.60 7.15 8.32
N SER A 25 -10.62 5.90 7.88
CA SER A 25 -11.72 4.95 8.01
C SER A 25 -11.19 3.64 8.56
N GLU A 26 -12.07 2.72 8.93
CA GLU A 26 -11.68 1.38 9.41
C GLU A 26 -10.83 0.60 8.39
N VAL A 27 -10.97 0.91 7.10
CA VAL A 27 -10.26 0.22 6.01
C VAL A 27 -9.01 0.96 5.52
N GLY A 28 -8.72 2.16 6.05
CA GLY A 28 -7.54 2.96 5.70
C GLY A 28 -7.83 4.46 5.51
N ALA A 29 -6.91 5.17 4.87
CA ALA A 29 -6.99 6.61 4.62
C ALA A 29 -7.49 6.93 3.20
N GLY A 30 -8.17 8.05 3.03
CA GLY A 30 -8.58 8.51 1.71
C GLY A 30 -8.67 10.02 1.64
N GLY A 31 -8.67 10.56 0.43
CA GLY A 31 -8.88 11.98 0.19
C GLY A 31 -8.82 12.33 -1.30
N PRO A 32 -8.81 13.63 -1.64
CA PRO A 32 -8.80 14.06 -3.02
C PRO A 32 -7.66 13.40 -3.79
N GLY A 33 -8.01 12.67 -4.84
CA GLY A 33 -7.07 12.00 -5.72
C GLY A 33 -6.48 10.68 -5.22
N TYR A 34 -6.88 10.13 -4.06
CA TYR A 34 -6.35 8.84 -3.62
C TYR A 34 -7.23 8.02 -2.64
N HIS A 35 -6.97 6.71 -2.64
CA HIS A 35 -7.38 5.73 -1.65
C HIS A 35 -6.15 4.98 -1.14
N LEU A 36 -5.95 4.90 0.16
CA LEU A 36 -4.93 4.09 0.82
C LEU A 36 -5.63 3.10 1.75
N VAL A 37 -5.55 1.81 1.46
CA VAL A 37 -6.27 0.77 2.22
C VAL A 37 -5.34 -0.29 2.78
N VAL A 38 -5.74 -0.84 3.92
CA VAL A 38 -5.14 -2.05 4.49
C VAL A 38 -5.92 -3.25 3.93
N LEU A 39 -5.25 -4.04 3.09
CA LEU A 39 -5.82 -5.23 2.47
C LEU A 39 -5.85 -6.42 3.43
N GLU A 40 -4.81 -6.54 4.25
CA GLU A 40 -4.65 -7.59 5.25
C GLU A 40 -3.83 -7.05 6.43
N THR A 41 -4.14 -7.49 7.64
CA THR A 41 -3.41 -7.12 8.85
C THR A 41 -3.31 -8.29 9.80
N THR A 42 -2.15 -8.48 10.43
CA THR A 42 -2.09 -9.33 11.61
C THR A 42 -2.94 -8.73 12.72
N HIS A 43 -3.40 -9.59 13.63
CA HIS A 43 -4.14 -9.19 14.82
C HIS A 43 -3.42 -9.73 16.05
N GLY A 44 -2.95 -8.85 16.92
CA GLY A 44 -2.34 -9.22 18.20
C GLY A 44 -0.83 -9.46 18.14
N PHE A 45 -0.17 -9.23 17.01
CA PHE A 45 1.29 -9.32 16.91
C PHE A 45 1.97 -8.18 17.67
N GLY A 46 1.38 -6.98 17.65
CA GLY A 46 1.97 -5.78 18.28
C GLY A 46 2.02 -5.85 19.82
N THR A 47 1.14 -6.64 20.43
CA THR A 47 0.99 -6.77 21.90
C THR A 47 1.32 -8.17 22.44
N GLY A 48 1.57 -9.13 21.55
CA GLY A 48 1.79 -10.54 21.86
C GLY A 48 3.25 -10.98 21.77
N ASP A 49 3.45 -12.30 21.75
CA ASP A 49 4.76 -12.92 21.50
C ASP A 49 5.18 -12.68 20.04
N ARG A 50 6.41 -12.20 19.83
CA ARG A 50 6.98 -11.94 18.50
C ARG A 50 7.65 -13.18 17.90
N SER A 51 7.54 -14.33 18.55
CA SER A 51 7.91 -15.62 17.95
C SER A 51 7.09 -15.86 16.67
N GLY A 52 7.75 -16.37 15.62
CA GLY A 52 7.13 -16.51 14.29
C GLY A 52 7.11 -15.25 13.42
N ARG A 53 7.82 -14.16 13.81
CA ARG A 53 7.96 -12.95 12.98
C ARG A 53 8.40 -13.26 11.55
N GLU A 54 9.38 -14.14 11.38
CA GLU A 54 9.90 -14.53 10.06
C GLU A 54 8.83 -15.25 9.24
N GLU A 55 8.08 -16.19 9.84
CA GLU A 55 6.99 -16.90 9.16
C GLU A 55 5.86 -15.96 8.73
N ILE A 56 5.53 -14.98 9.56
CA ILE A 56 4.54 -13.95 9.22
C ILE A 56 5.06 -13.03 8.12
N ALA A 57 6.34 -12.62 8.17
CA ALA A 57 6.96 -11.82 7.13
C ALA A 57 6.96 -12.55 5.79
N ASP A 58 7.28 -13.85 5.78
CA ASP A 58 7.22 -14.71 4.59
C ASP A 58 5.78 -14.82 4.07
N GLN A 59 4.79 -14.97 4.96
CA GLN A 59 3.38 -15.00 4.59
C GLN A 59 2.92 -13.70 3.92
N PHE A 60 3.24 -12.53 4.50
CA PHE A 60 2.87 -11.24 3.93
C PHE A 60 3.62 -10.96 2.63
N THR A 61 4.87 -11.41 2.52
CA THR A 61 5.63 -11.38 1.26
C THR A 61 4.94 -12.22 0.19
N ALA A 62 4.51 -13.44 0.51
CA ALA A 62 3.76 -14.29 -0.41
C ALA A 62 2.41 -13.68 -0.81
N TYR A 63 1.73 -12.97 0.10
CA TYR A 63 0.51 -12.23 -0.24
C TYR A 63 0.79 -11.09 -1.23
N ARG A 64 1.84 -10.30 -0.99
CA ARG A 64 2.29 -9.24 -1.91
C ARG A 64 2.63 -9.81 -3.27
N GLU A 65 3.43 -10.86 -3.33
CA GLU A 65 3.84 -11.51 -4.58
C GLU A 65 2.66 -12.09 -5.34
N GLY A 66 1.71 -12.74 -4.66
CA GLY A 66 0.50 -13.25 -5.30
C GLY A 66 -0.37 -12.15 -5.91
N VAL A 67 -0.52 -11.01 -5.21
CA VAL A 67 -1.23 -9.84 -5.76
C VAL A 67 -0.44 -9.25 -6.94
N SER A 68 0.86 -9.05 -6.77
CA SER A 68 1.78 -8.48 -7.75
C SER A 68 1.81 -9.29 -9.04
N GLN A 69 1.84 -10.62 -8.96
CA GLN A 69 1.77 -11.51 -10.13
C GLN A 69 0.49 -11.27 -10.94
N ARG A 70 -0.67 -11.21 -10.27
CA ARG A 70 -1.97 -11.05 -10.95
C ARG A 70 -2.18 -9.66 -11.51
N LEU A 71 -1.66 -8.61 -10.85
CA LEU A 71 -1.63 -7.27 -11.42
C LEU A 71 -0.64 -7.19 -12.58
N GLY A 72 0.49 -7.90 -12.50
CA GLY A 72 1.49 -7.99 -13.54
C GLY A 72 0.98 -8.64 -14.84
N GLU A 73 0.08 -9.62 -14.73
CA GLU A 73 -0.64 -10.19 -15.87
C GLU A 73 -1.56 -9.17 -16.59
N ARG A 74 -1.98 -8.11 -15.90
CA ARG A 74 -2.93 -7.09 -16.42
C ARG A 74 -2.23 -5.84 -16.93
N TRP A 75 -1.26 -5.33 -16.18
CA TRP A 75 -0.63 -4.03 -16.41
C TRP A 75 0.89 -4.12 -16.63
N GLY A 76 1.41 -5.34 -16.81
CA GLY A 76 2.83 -5.60 -17.01
C GLY A 76 3.61 -5.76 -15.70
N SER A 77 4.82 -6.34 -15.79
CA SER A 77 5.66 -6.60 -14.62
C SER A 77 6.01 -5.29 -13.89
N ALA A 78 5.71 -5.21 -12.60
CA ALA A 78 6.26 -4.15 -11.75
C ALA A 78 7.68 -4.49 -11.34
N GLU A 79 8.53 -3.46 -11.28
CA GLU A 79 9.79 -3.54 -10.55
C GLU A 79 9.57 -2.97 -9.14
N PRO A 80 10.08 -3.62 -8.08
CA PRO A 80 10.01 -3.07 -6.74
C PRO A 80 10.68 -1.69 -6.65
N ARG A 81 9.94 -0.69 -6.19
CA ARG A 81 10.41 0.69 -5.99
C ARG A 81 10.59 0.98 -4.51
N SER A 82 11.76 1.49 -4.14
CA SER A 82 12.00 1.96 -2.77
C SER A 82 11.30 3.30 -2.53
N LEU A 83 10.64 3.44 -1.38
CA LEU A 83 10.06 4.69 -0.90
C LEU A 83 10.94 5.44 0.11
N ALA A 84 12.14 4.95 0.42
CA ALA A 84 13.03 5.57 1.41
C ALA A 84 13.36 7.03 1.07
N GLY A 85 13.63 7.34 -0.21
CA GLY A 85 13.85 8.71 -0.66
C GLY A 85 12.59 9.58 -0.63
N VAL A 86 11.41 8.99 -0.78
CA VAL A 86 10.13 9.70 -0.63
C VAL A 86 9.88 10.04 0.84
N PHE A 87 10.14 9.08 1.74
CA PHE A 87 10.04 9.26 3.18
C PHE A 87 10.95 10.38 3.69
N LEU A 88 12.23 10.37 3.32
CA LEU A 88 13.19 11.41 3.73
C LEU A 88 12.77 12.81 3.26
N ARG A 89 12.26 12.91 2.03
CA ARG A 89 11.77 14.18 1.46
C ARG A 89 10.45 14.63 2.08
N SER A 90 9.58 13.71 2.51
CA SER A 90 8.34 14.09 3.20
C SER A 90 8.55 14.64 4.61
N GLU A 91 9.70 14.34 5.24
CA GLU A 91 10.08 14.91 6.54
C GLU A 91 10.66 16.33 6.41
N ASP A 92 11.01 16.77 5.19
CA ASP A 92 11.49 18.13 4.94
C ASP A 92 10.29 19.09 4.85
N PRO A 93 10.17 20.10 5.75
CA PRO A 93 9.07 21.05 5.72
C PRO A 93 9.07 21.97 4.48
N GLU A 94 10.20 22.09 3.77
CA GLU A 94 10.32 22.89 2.55
C GLU A 94 9.88 22.13 1.29
N GLU A 95 9.87 20.80 1.33
CA GLU A 95 9.44 19.95 0.22
C GLU A 95 7.98 19.53 0.35
N ARG A 96 7.25 19.52 -0.77
CA ARG A 96 5.82 19.15 -0.80
C ARG A 96 5.62 17.85 -1.57
N ILE A 97 5.83 16.74 -0.87
CA ILE A 97 5.45 15.42 -1.37
C ILE A 97 3.92 15.29 -1.40
N PRO A 98 3.31 14.74 -2.48
CA PRO A 98 1.88 14.50 -2.48
C PRO A 98 1.49 13.54 -1.35
N LYS A 99 0.46 13.91 -0.59
CA LYS A 99 -0.01 13.18 0.60
C LYS A 99 -0.10 11.65 0.47
N PRO A 100 -0.66 11.05 -0.61
CA PRO A 100 -0.71 9.59 -0.72
C PRO A 100 0.66 8.94 -0.64
N TRP A 101 1.66 9.53 -1.30
CA TRP A 101 3.03 9.01 -1.33
C TRP A 101 3.76 9.24 0.00
N ALA A 102 3.54 10.39 0.63
CA ALA A 102 4.08 10.67 1.96
C ALA A 102 3.49 9.74 3.03
N TYR A 103 2.18 9.44 2.96
CA TYR A 103 1.56 8.48 3.86
C TYR A 103 2.05 7.07 3.60
N LEU A 104 2.08 6.61 2.35
CA LEU A 104 2.54 5.27 2.04
C LEU A 104 4.00 5.04 2.44
N SER A 105 4.88 6.03 2.20
CA SER A 105 6.31 5.94 2.54
C SER A 105 6.57 5.89 4.05
N ALA A 106 5.65 6.40 4.88
CA ALA A 106 5.75 6.31 6.34
C ALA A 106 5.47 4.90 6.88
N TYR A 107 4.79 4.04 6.10
CA TYR A 107 4.45 2.67 6.51
C TYR A 107 5.26 1.61 5.76
N VAL A 108 5.61 1.87 4.50
CA VAL A 108 6.14 0.85 3.59
C VAL A 108 7.47 1.30 3.00
N GLY A 109 8.48 0.42 3.08
CA GLY A 109 9.80 0.70 2.50
C GLY A 109 9.91 0.43 0.99
N TYR A 110 9.17 -0.58 0.49
CA TYR A 110 9.17 -0.98 -0.92
C TYR A 110 7.77 -1.28 -1.42
N VAL A 111 7.48 -0.85 -2.65
CA VAL A 111 6.20 -1.09 -3.31
C VAL A 111 6.40 -1.64 -4.71
N ASP A 112 5.51 -2.53 -5.11
CA ASP A 112 5.31 -2.84 -6.52
C ASP A 112 4.32 -1.80 -7.07
N LEU A 113 4.62 -1.23 -8.24
CA LEU A 113 3.94 -0.06 -8.78
C LEU A 113 3.50 -0.30 -10.23
N TRP A 114 2.25 0.04 -10.53
CA TRP A 114 1.67 -0.01 -11.86
C TRP A 114 0.95 1.29 -12.19
N GLU A 115 0.96 1.65 -13.47
CA GLU A 115 -0.05 2.55 -14.03
C GLU A 115 -1.23 1.67 -14.48
N ALA A 116 -2.42 1.92 -13.92
CA ALA A 116 -3.62 1.20 -14.31
C ALA A 116 -4.07 1.72 -15.68
N ASP A 117 -3.61 1.04 -16.73
CA ASP A 117 -3.82 1.40 -18.13
C ASP A 117 -5.26 1.85 -18.42
N GLY A 118 -5.39 3.02 -19.04
CA GLY A 118 -6.68 3.59 -19.44
C GLY A 118 -7.48 4.28 -18.31
N THR A 119 -7.00 4.28 -17.06
CA THR A 119 -7.66 4.96 -15.94
C THR A 119 -6.99 6.27 -15.53
N GLY A 120 -5.71 6.46 -15.87
CA GLY A 120 -4.89 7.56 -15.38
C GLY A 120 -4.56 7.47 -13.89
N ARG A 121 -4.76 6.30 -13.27
CA ARG A 121 -4.48 6.03 -11.87
C ARG A 121 -3.25 5.15 -11.72
N TRP A 122 -2.54 5.35 -10.63
CA TRP A 122 -1.42 4.55 -10.17
C TRP A 122 -1.89 3.61 -9.07
N VAL A 123 -1.39 2.38 -9.11
CA VAL A 123 -1.63 1.37 -8.09
C VAL A 123 -0.29 0.96 -7.49
N ALA A 124 -0.13 1.13 -6.18
CA ALA A 124 1.05 0.68 -5.45
C ALA A 124 0.65 -0.33 -4.38
N VAL A 125 1.38 -1.44 -4.28
CA VAL A 125 1.15 -2.48 -3.26
C VAL A 125 2.44 -2.74 -2.51
N GLY A 126 2.37 -2.79 -1.18
CA GLY A 126 3.54 -3.13 -0.37
C GLY A 126 3.19 -3.58 1.03
N VAL A 127 4.21 -4.06 1.74
CA VAL A 127 4.08 -4.61 3.09
C VAL A 127 4.71 -3.64 4.08
N ALA A 128 3.94 -3.26 5.09
CA ALA A 128 4.46 -2.59 6.27
C ALA A 128 4.92 -3.65 7.27
N GLU A 129 6.21 -3.61 7.59
CA GLU A 129 6.75 -4.40 8.68
C GLU A 129 6.41 -3.73 10.03
N PRO A 130 6.06 -4.51 11.06
CA PRO A 130 5.72 -3.95 12.34
C PRO A 130 6.95 -3.38 13.03
N VAL A 131 6.77 -2.16 13.55
CA VAL A 131 7.59 -1.62 14.62
C VAL A 131 7.01 -2.04 15.97
N GLU A 132 7.68 -1.67 17.06
CA GLU A 132 7.20 -1.99 18.40
C GLU A 132 5.76 -1.48 18.61
N GLY A 133 4.84 -2.42 18.88
CA GLY A 133 3.43 -2.11 19.13
C GLY A 133 2.53 -2.09 17.89
N SER A 134 3.05 -2.33 16.68
CA SER A 134 2.24 -2.37 15.46
C SER A 134 2.11 -3.77 14.87
N GLU A 135 1.22 -3.91 13.89
CA GLU A 135 0.90 -5.15 13.17
C GLU A 135 1.63 -5.19 11.81
N PHE A 136 1.81 -6.39 11.25
CA PHE A 136 2.13 -6.51 9.82
C PHE A 136 0.91 -6.09 9.00
N GLN A 137 1.13 -5.32 7.94
CA GLN A 137 0.03 -4.86 7.08
C GLN A 137 0.41 -5.00 5.61
N LEU A 138 -0.54 -5.51 4.80
CA LEU A 138 -0.49 -5.42 3.36
C LEU A 138 -1.30 -4.19 2.95
N LEU A 139 -0.66 -3.21 2.33
CA LEU A 139 -1.27 -1.95 1.94
C LEU A 139 -1.39 -1.85 0.42
N ALA A 140 -2.47 -1.20 -0.03
CA ALA A 140 -2.62 -0.76 -1.41
C ALA A 140 -2.96 0.73 -1.46
N LEU A 141 -2.26 1.44 -2.34
CA LEU A 141 -2.54 2.82 -2.71
C LEU A 141 -3.08 2.85 -4.15
N VAL A 142 -4.22 3.51 -4.35
CA VAL A 142 -4.74 3.87 -5.67
C VAL A 142 -4.82 5.40 -5.73
N THR A 143 -4.16 6.02 -6.70
CA THR A 143 -4.04 7.49 -6.76
C THR A 143 -3.97 8.00 -8.19
N GLU A 144 -4.55 9.16 -8.49
CA GLU A 144 -4.33 9.85 -9.77
C GLU A 144 -3.01 10.65 -9.80
N LEU A 145 -2.38 10.81 -8.63
CA LEU A 145 -1.14 11.55 -8.47
C LEU A 145 0.07 10.66 -8.83
N PRO A 146 0.92 11.04 -9.80
CA PRO A 146 2.06 10.23 -10.20
C PRO A 146 3.07 10.07 -9.06
N PRO A 147 3.89 9.00 -9.07
CA PRO A 147 4.97 8.81 -8.11
C PRO A 147 5.97 9.99 -8.17
N PRO A 148 6.46 10.48 -7.01
CA PRO A 148 7.34 11.64 -6.90
C PRO A 148 8.83 11.33 -7.08
#